data_AF-A0A958RM08-F1
#
_entry.id   AF-A0A958RM08-F1
#
_cell.length_a   1.000
_cell.length_b   1.000
_cell.length_c   1.000
_cell.angle_alpha   90.00
_cell.angle_beta   90.00
_cell.angle_gamma   90.00
#
_symmetry.space_group_name_H-M   'P 1'
#
loop_
_entity.id
_entity.type
_entity.pdbx_description
1 polymer ?
#
loop_
_entity_poly.entity_id
_entity_poly.type
_entity_poly.pdbx_seq_one_letter_code
_entity_poly.pdbx_strand_id
1 'polypeptide(L)'
;MMVLGVLGFSYAASAQVTLPSVNLGFKTTNDPNEMVNAIKILVILTVLTLAPAILIMMTSFTRIVIVLSFVRQALGTQQMPPNQLLIGLALFLTLFVMSPFLNKINEDAIQPYLKGSINQEQAFDAGV
;
A
#
# COMPACT_ATOMS: atom_id res chain seq x y z
N MET A 1 -37.19 -0.90 44.51
CA MET A 1 -37.22 0.07 43.40
C MET A 1 -36.53 -0.56 42.21
N MET A 2 -37.33 -1.11 41.27
CA MET A 2 -37.00 -1.47 39.88
C MET A 2 -35.69 -2.28 39.65
N VAL A 3 -35.66 -3.60 39.42
CA VAL A 3 -36.31 -4.34 38.32
C VAL A 3 -36.64 -3.46 37.11
N LEU A 4 -36.01 -3.75 35.96
CA LEU A 4 -36.10 -3.08 34.66
C LEU A 4 -35.12 -1.92 34.44
N GLY A 5 -33.89 -2.32 34.14
CA GLY A 5 -32.92 -1.48 33.44
C GLY A 5 -31.93 -2.35 32.67
N VAL A 6 -32.42 -3.38 31.97
CA VAL A 6 -31.81 -3.92 30.73
C VAL A 6 -30.34 -4.36 30.91
N LEU A 7 -30.05 -5.64 31.21
CA LEU A 7 -30.09 -6.73 30.24
C LEU A 7 -29.73 -6.27 28.81
N GLY A 8 -28.47 -5.94 28.58
CA GLY A 8 -27.97 -5.77 27.21
C GLY A 8 -26.49 -5.40 27.17
N PHE A 9 -25.65 -6.38 26.80
CA PHE A 9 -24.28 -6.20 26.31
C PHE A 9 -23.27 -5.66 27.34
N SER A 10 -22.35 -6.45 27.89
CA SER A 10 -21.57 -7.48 27.22
C SER A 10 -21.01 -8.46 28.23
N TYR A 11 -21.03 -9.73 27.83
CA TYR A 11 -20.30 -10.81 28.45
C TYR A 11 -18.88 -10.35 28.81
N ALA A 12 -18.49 -10.57 30.07
CA ALA A 12 -17.09 -10.77 30.40
C ALA A 12 -16.65 -12.07 29.71
N ALA A 13 -16.34 -11.98 28.41
CA ALA A 13 -15.65 -13.02 27.71
C ALA A 13 -14.23 -13.05 28.28
N SER A 14 -13.98 -14.05 29.13
CA SER A 14 -12.62 -14.57 29.34
C SER A 14 -12.13 -15.11 27.99
N ALA A 15 -11.71 -14.20 27.10
CA ALA A 15 -10.96 -14.59 25.93
C ALA A 15 -9.60 -15.04 26.45
N GLN A 16 -9.44 -16.35 26.60
CA GLN A 16 -8.13 -16.96 26.59
C GLN A 16 -7.49 -16.53 25.28
N VAL A 17 -6.61 -15.53 25.35
CA VAL A 17 -5.85 -15.06 24.22
C VAL A 17 -4.82 -16.15 23.94
N THR A 18 -5.21 -17.11 23.10
CA THR A 18 -4.27 -18.00 22.45
C THR A 18 -3.54 -17.16 21.41
N LEU A 19 -2.49 -16.46 21.86
CA LEU A 19 -1.55 -15.85 20.94
C LEU A 19 -0.92 -16.99 20.12
N PRO A 20 -0.93 -16.91 18.78
CA PRO A 20 -0.10 -17.77 17.96
C PRO A 20 1.35 -17.60 18.42
N SER A 21 1.96 -18.66 18.97
CA SER A 21 3.38 -18.66 19.27
C SER A 21 4.13 -18.83 17.96
N VAL A 22 4.61 -17.71 17.40
CA VAL A 22 5.61 -17.74 16.33
C VAL A 22 6.89 -18.27 16.96
N ASN A 23 7.15 -19.57 16.84
CA ASN A 23 8.44 -20.15 17.20
C ASN A 23 9.45 -19.70 16.13
N LEU A 24 10.10 -18.57 16.37
CA LEU A 24 11.27 -18.10 15.62
C LEU A 24 12.47 -18.99 15.98
N GLY A 25 12.43 -20.23 15.53
CA GLY A 25 13.56 -21.15 15.60
C GLY A 25 14.54 -20.84 14.47
N PHE A 26 15.80 -20.61 14.79
CA PHE A 26 16.87 -20.56 13.79
C PHE A 26 17.16 -21.98 13.31
N LYS A 27 16.59 -22.38 12.17
CA LYS A 27 16.99 -23.60 11.47
C LYS A 27 18.34 -23.31 10.79
N THR A 28 19.43 -23.80 11.38
CA THR A 28 20.74 -23.80 10.72
C THR A 28 20.67 -24.81 9.57
N THR A 29 20.54 -24.29 8.34
CA THR A 29 20.57 -25.09 7.11
C THR A 29 21.93 -24.90 6.43
N ASN A 30 22.61 -26.01 6.11
CA ASN A 30 23.91 -25.99 5.45
C ASN A 30 23.79 -26.05 3.92
N ASP A 31 22.58 -26.03 3.38
CA ASP A 31 22.33 -25.98 1.94
C ASP A 31 22.46 -24.53 1.42
N PRO A 32 23.44 -24.24 0.54
CA PRO A 32 23.65 -22.89 0.01
C PRO A 32 22.41 -22.30 -0.67
N ASN A 33 21.55 -23.16 -1.24
CA ASN A 33 20.32 -22.76 -1.92
C ASN A 33 19.22 -22.26 -0.98
N GLU A 34 19.08 -22.83 0.23
CA GLU A 34 18.09 -22.33 1.21
C GLU A 34 18.48 -20.94 1.72
N MET A 35 19.78 -20.69 1.91
CA MET A 35 20.31 -19.37 2.29
C MET A 35 20.09 -18.32 1.20
N VAL A 36 20.35 -18.64 -0.07
CA VAL A 36 20.11 -17.73 -1.20
C VAL A 36 18.62 -17.38 -1.32
N ASN A 37 17.72 -18.36 -1.15
CA ASN A 37 16.28 -18.11 -1.16
C ASN A 37 15.83 -17.21 0.00
N ALA A 38 16.34 -17.42 1.21
CA ALA A 38 16.04 -16.55 2.35
C ALA A 38 16.48 -15.10 2.11
N ILE A 39 17.69 -14.89 1.57
CA ILE A 39 18.19 -13.56 1.20
C ILE A 39 17.34 -12.94 0.08
N LYS A 40 16.95 -13.72 -0.93
CA LYS A 40 16.09 -13.25 -2.03
C LYS A 40 14.73 -12.75 -1.52
N ILE A 41 14.11 -13.47 -0.59
CA ILE A 41 12.86 -13.05 0.05
C ILE A 41 13.05 -11.75 0.82
N LEU A 42 14.14 -11.63 1.59
CA LEU A 42 14.46 -10.42 2.34
C LEU A 42 14.61 -9.19 1.42
N VAL A 43 15.30 -9.35 0.28
CA VAL A 43 15.44 -8.28 -0.72
C VAL A 43 14.09 -7.90 -1.32
N ILE A 44 13.25 -8.87 -1.69
CA ILE A 44 11.89 -8.60 -2.23
C ILE A 44 11.04 -7.84 -1.22
N LEU A 45 11.05 -8.24 0.06
CA LEU A 45 10.32 -7.54 1.12
C LEU A 45 10.81 -6.10 1.28
N THR A 46 12.13 -5.88 1.19
CA THR A 46 12.73 -4.54 1.27
C THR A 46 12.30 -3.66 0.10
N VAL A 47 12.25 -4.21 -1.12
CA VAL A 47 11.76 -3.48 -2.29
C VAL A 47 10.26 -3.19 -2.17
N LEU A 48 9.47 -4.15 -1.66
CA LEU A 48 8.03 -4.02 -1.52
C LEU A 48 7.61 -2.92 -0.53
N THR A 49 8.39 -2.67 0.53
CA THR A 49 8.11 -1.57 1.48
C THR A 49 8.40 -0.20 0.87
N LEU A 50 9.39 -0.09 -0.01
CA LEU A 50 9.74 1.16 -0.70
C LEU A 50 8.86 1.43 -1.93
N ALA A 51 8.37 0.37 -2.59
CA ALA A 51 7.53 0.45 -3.77
C ALA A 51 6.36 1.46 -3.66
N PRO A 52 5.50 1.46 -2.61
CA PRO A 52 4.38 2.40 -2.53
C PRO A 52 4.83 3.86 -2.46
N ALA A 53 5.94 4.15 -1.77
CA ALA A 53 6.46 5.52 -1.68
C ALA A 53 7.01 6.00 -3.03
N ILE A 54 7.74 5.12 -3.74
CA ILE A 54 8.27 5.42 -5.07
C ILE A 54 7.13 5.65 -6.08
N LEU A 55 6.09 4.81 -6.05
CA LEU A 55 4.91 4.97 -6.92
C LEU A 55 4.23 6.32 -6.70
N ILE A 56 4.08 6.75 -5.45
CA ILE A 56 3.51 8.07 -5.14
C ILE A 56 4.41 9.20 -5.67
N MET A 57 5.74 9.07 -5.58
CA MET A 57 6.69 10.08 -6.06
C MET A 57 6.80 10.14 -7.58
N MET A 58 6.68 9.02 -8.28
CA MET A 58 6.77 8.94 -9.75
C MET A 58 5.49 9.41 -10.46
N THR A 59 4.38 9.56 -9.73
CA THR A 59 3.09 9.98 -10.30
C THR A 59 2.82 11.47 -10.11
N SER A 60 1.66 11.95 -10.58
CA SER A 60 1.22 13.35 -10.42
C SER A 60 0.88 13.74 -8.98
N PHE A 61 0.84 12.79 -8.05
CA PHE A 61 0.48 13.04 -6.65
C PHE A 61 1.29 14.16 -6.01
N THR A 62 2.62 14.12 -6.11
CA THR A 62 3.52 15.12 -5.50
C THR A 62 3.20 16.53 -5.99
N ARG A 63 2.95 16.71 -7.29
CA ARG A 63 2.60 18.01 -7.87
C ARG A 63 1.25 18.50 -7.34
N ILE A 64 0.24 17.62 -7.29
CA ILE A 64 -1.11 17.98 -6.81
C ILE A 64 -1.08 18.38 -5.33
N VAL A 65 -0.40 17.60 -4.46
CA VAL A 65 -0.29 17.93 -3.03
C VAL A 65 0.40 19.27 -2.80
N ILE A 66 1.47 19.58 -3.55
CA ILE A 66 2.19 20.85 -3.40
C ILE A 66 1.28 22.03 -3.77
N VAL A 67 0.57 21.94 -4.90
CA VAL A 67 -0.35 23.00 -5.34
C VAL A 67 -1.47 23.20 -4.31
N LEU A 68 -2.10 22.13 -3.84
CA LEU A 68 -3.13 22.21 -2.80
C LEU A 68 -2.60 22.75 -1.47
N SER A 69 -1.35 22.44 -1.12
CA SER A 69 -0.69 22.97 0.08
C SER A 69 -0.42 24.48 -0.03
N PHE A 70 -0.03 24.96 -1.21
CA PHE A 70 0.09 26.40 -1.46
C PHE A 70 -1.26 27.11 -1.43
N VAL A 71 -2.31 26.50 -1.97
CA VAL A 71 -3.68 27.04 -1.85
C VAL A 71 -4.09 27.14 -0.38
N ARG A 72 -3.82 26.12 0.44
CA ARG A 72 -4.08 26.19 1.89
C ARG A 72 -3.36 27.36 2.54
N GLN A 73 -2.07 27.56 2.24
CA GLN A 73 -1.30 28.66 2.80
C GLN A 73 -1.85 30.03 2.35
N ALA A 74 -2.32 30.12 1.10
CA ALA A 74 -2.89 31.34 0.54
C ALA A 74 -4.23 31.74 1.18
N LEU A 75 -5.01 30.78 1.70
CA LEU A 75 -6.27 31.05 2.39
C LEU A 75 -6.09 31.70 3.78
N GLY A 76 -4.87 31.75 4.33
CA GLY A 76 -4.57 32.41 5.60
C GLY A 76 -5.20 31.75 6.84
N THR A 77 -5.87 30.60 6.67
CA THR A 77 -6.54 29.85 7.74
C THR A 77 -5.61 28.80 8.35
N GLN A 78 -5.36 28.88 9.66
CA GLN A 78 -4.29 28.12 10.33
C GLN A 78 -4.51 26.60 10.39
N GLN A 79 -5.75 26.10 10.32
CA GLN A 79 -6.05 24.67 10.51
C GLN A 79 -7.11 24.10 9.57
N MET A 80 -7.63 24.93 8.67
CA MET A 80 -8.56 24.49 7.63
C MET A 80 -7.91 24.72 6.28
N PRO A 81 -7.89 23.74 5.37
CA PRO A 81 -8.32 22.33 5.51
C PRO A 81 -7.26 21.43 6.18
N PRO A 82 -7.66 20.38 6.94
CA PRO A 82 -6.77 19.37 7.51
C PRO A 82 -5.88 18.67 6.48
N ASN A 83 -4.62 18.34 6.85
CA ASN A 83 -3.66 17.67 5.96
C ASN A 83 -4.18 16.32 5.43
N GLN A 84 -4.96 15.60 6.23
CA GLN A 84 -5.51 14.30 5.82
C GLN A 84 -6.54 14.42 4.70
N LEU A 85 -7.32 15.52 4.68
CA LEU A 85 -8.25 15.81 3.58
C LEU A 85 -7.49 16.20 2.31
N LEU A 86 -6.43 17.02 2.43
CA LEU A 86 -5.59 17.37 1.27
C LEU A 86 -4.95 16.13 0.63
N ILE A 87 -4.43 15.21 1.44
CA ILE A 87 -3.84 13.95 0.96
C ILE A 87 -4.91 13.08 0.28
N GLY A 88 -6.10 12.97 0.89
CA GLY A 88 -7.21 12.21 0.30
C GLY A 88 -7.67 12.78 -1.04
N LEU A 89 -7.84 14.09 -1.14
CA LEU A 89 -8.16 14.78 -2.38
C LEU A 89 -7.07 14.59 -3.44
N ALA A 90 -5.81 14.69 -3.04
CA ALA A 90 -4.69 14.50 -3.95
C ALA A 90 -4.63 13.07 -4.49
N LEU A 91 -4.85 12.04 -3.67
CA LEU A 91 -4.91 10.65 -4.12
C LEU A 91 -6.05 10.43 -5.13
N PHE A 92 -7.25 10.96 -4.84
CA PHE A 92 -8.38 10.83 -5.75
C PHE A 92 -8.12 11.51 -7.10
N LEU A 93 -7.61 12.74 -7.08
CA LEU A 93 -7.25 13.46 -8.30
C LEU A 93 -6.11 12.78 -9.06
N THR A 94 -5.16 12.16 -8.34
CA THR A 94 -4.08 11.39 -8.97
C THR A 94 -4.64 10.22 -9.76
N LEU A 95 -5.54 9.41 -9.16
CA LEU A 95 -6.16 8.29 -9.85
C LEU A 95 -6.98 8.74 -11.08
N PHE A 96 -7.69 9.86 -10.96
CA PHE A 96 -8.44 10.44 -12.08
C PHE A 96 -7.51 10.84 -13.24
N VAL A 97 -6.43 11.57 -12.95
CA VAL A 97 -5.47 12.03 -13.96
C VAL A 97 -4.64 10.87 -14.55
N MET A 98 -4.35 9.84 -13.75
CA MET A 98 -3.56 8.67 -14.18
C MET A 98 -4.38 7.57 -14.87
N SER A 99 -5.72 7.63 -14.85
CA SER A 99 -6.59 6.65 -15.52
C SER A 99 -6.14 6.22 -16.94
N PRO A 100 -5.82 7.13 -17.89
CA PRO A 100 -5.40 6.73 -19.24
C PRO A 100 -4.05 5.98 -19.26
N PHE A 101 -3.13 6.31 -18.35
CA PHE A 101 -1.83 5.65 -18.26
C PHE A 101 -1.97 4.22 -17.72
N LEU A 102 -2.85 4.03 -16.74
CA LEU A 102 -3.18 2.69 -16.22
C LEU A 102 -3.81 1.80 -17.30
N ASN A 103 -4.68 2.36 -18.15
CA ASN A 103 -5.27 1.63 -19.28
C ASN A 103 -4.21 1.22 -20.31
N LYS A 104 -3.30 2.14 -20.66
CA LYS A 104 -2.21 1.87 -21.60
C LYS A 104 -1.30 0.75 -21.11
N ILE A 105 -0.85 0.80 -19.85
CA ILE A 105 -0.03 -0.27 -19.25
C ILE A 105 -0.78 -1.61 -19.24
N ASN A 106 -2.09 -1.58 -18.95
CA ASN A 106 -2.88 -2.81 -18.95
C ASN A 106 -2.90 -3.46 -20.35
N GLU A 107 -3.12 -2.66 -21.40
CA GLU A 107 -3.17 -3.15 -22.78
C GLU A 107 -1.78 -3.56 -23.32
N ASP A 108 -0.75 -2.76 -23.07
CA ASP A 108 0.59 -2.92 -23.66
C ASP A 108 1.49 -3.90 -22.90
N ALA A 109 1.32 -4.04 -21.58
CA ALA A 109 2.20 -4.84 -20.73
C ALA A 109 1.46 -5.99 -20.02
N ILE A 110 0.38 -5.69 -19.29
CA ILE A 110 -0.26 -6.70 -18.41
C ILE A 110 -0.99 -7.78 -19.22
N GLN A 111 -1.85 -7.40 -20.15
CA GLN A 111 -2.58 -8.34 -21.00
C GLN A 111 -1.67 -9.27 -21.82
N PRO A 112 -0.63 -8.78 -22.52
CA PRO A 112 0.27 -9.65 -23.28
C PRO A 112 1.15 -10.53 -22.38
N TYR A 113 1.56 -10.05 -21.20
CA TYR A 113 2.28 -10.87 -20.23
C TYR A 113 1.42 -12.03 -19.73
N LEU A 114 0.15 -11.77 -19.38
CA LEU A 114 -0.79 -12.80 -18.93
C LEU A 114 -1.14 -13.81 -20.04
N LYS A 115 -1.11 -13.38 -21.31
CA LYS A 115 -1.31 -14.24 -22.49
C LYS A 115 -0.05 -15.02 -22.89
N GLY A 116 1.09 -14.81 -22.20
CA GLY A 116 2.36 -15.46 -22.50
C GLY A 116 3.02 -14.98 -23.79
N SER A 117 2.60 -13.83 -24.33
CA SER A 117 3.13 -13.27 -25.57
C SER A 117 4.45 -12.53 -25.38
N ILE A 118 4.78 -12.11 -24.15
CA ILE A 118 6.00 -11.37 -23.82
C ILE A 118 6.65 -11.90 -22.53
N ASN A 119 7.97 -11.84 -22.47
CA ASN A 119 8.74 -12.17 -21.27
C ASN A 119 8.65 -11.06 -20.21
N GLN A 120 8.98 -11.39 -18.96
CA GLN A 120 8.90 -10.44 -17.84
C GLN A 120 9.79 -9.19 -18.03
N GLU A 121 10.94 -9.32 -18.69
CA GLU A 121 11.78 -8.17 -19.07
C GLU A 121 11.12 -7.28 -20.11
N GLN A 122 10.51 -7.87 -21.14
CA GLN A 122 9.79 -7.13 -22.19
C GLN A 122 8.52 -6.46 -21.65
N ALA A 123 7.85 -7.08 -20.68
CA ALA A 123 6.71 -6.49 -19.99
C ALA A 123 7.12 -5.29 -19.12
N PHE A 124 8.32 -5.32 -18.54
CA PHE A 124 8.87 -4.19 -17.80
C PHE A 124 9.22 -3.02 -18.74
N ASP A 125 9.86 -3.30 -19.88
CA ASP A 125 10.20 -2.28 -20.89
C ASP A 125 8.96 -1.66 -21.55
N ALA A 126 7.88 -2.43 -21.73
CA ALA A 126 6.62 -1.91 -22.27
C ALA A 126 5.78 -1.12 -21.24
N GLY A 127 6.01 -1.32 -19.94
CA GLY A 127 5.25 -0.74 -18.84
C GLY A 127 5.87 0.51 -18.20
N VAL A 128 7.14 0.79 -18.48
CA VAL A 128 7.88 2.02 -18.08
C VAL A 128 7.69 3.11 -19.12
#